data_AF-A0AAW0K8S7-F1
#
_entry.id   AF-A0AAW0K8S7-F1
#
_cell.length_a   1.000
_cell.length_b   1.000
_cell.length_c   1.000
_cell.angle_alpha   90.00
_cell.angle_beta   90.00
_cell.angle_gamma   90.00
#
_symmetry.space_group_name_H-M   'P 1'
#
loop_
_entity.id
_entity.type
_entity.pdbx_description
1 polymer ?
#
loop_
_entity_poly.entity_id
_entity_poly.type
_entity_poly.pdbx_seq_one_letter_code
_entity_poly.pdbx_strand_id
1 'polypeptide(L)'
;MGEPSSSKLLSPLRIPDSPLSTSDVLSREELLRRRSERLRQVTKLYKAFYWALMEELRAKYKDYYWRYGKSPYYNGEEEEEEEEEEEEQEQQQQERNRSGGGNGNEEDVEEMRCEVTGCKAKAMALTRYCHAHILSDSKQNLYKGCTYCIKR
;
A
#
# COMPACT_ATOMS: atom_id res chain seq x y z
N MET A 1 -50.62 3.43 -11.91
CA MET A 1 -49.20 3.59 -12.30
C MET A 1 -48.79 5.00 -11.96
N GLY A 2 -48.19 5.22 -10.78
CA GLY A 2 -47.72 6.53 -10.33
C GLY A 2 -46.24 6.40 -9.98
N GLU A 3 -45.40 7.17 -10.67
CA GLU A 3 -43.94 7.08 -10.59
C GLU A 3 -43.41 7.46 -9.20
N PRO A 4 -42.36 6.80 -8.68
CA PRO A 4 -41.70 7.25 -7.47
C PRO A 4 -40.91 8.54 -7.74
N SER A 5 -41.30 9.56 -6.99
CA SER A 5 -40.74 10.91 -6.94
C SER A 5 -39.22 10.94 -7.03
N SER A 6 -38.76 11.59 -8.11
CA SER A 6 -37.41 12.03 -8.43
C SER A 6 -36.52 12.23 -7.21
N SER A 7 -35.48 11.40 -7.15
CA SER A 7 -34.24 11.54 -6.39
C SER A 7 -33.94 12.99 -5.97
N LYS A 8 -34.24 13.31 -4.70
CA LYS A 8 -33.60 14.41 -3.99
C LYS A 8 -32.13 14.01 -3.83
N LEU A 9 -31.31 14.30 -4.84
CA LEU A 9 -29.86 14.22 -4.71
C LEU A 9 -29.48 15.01 -3.46
N LEU A 10 -28.93 14.29 -2.49
CA LEU A 10 -28.56 14.80 -1.19
C LEU A 10 -27.37 15.74 -1.40
N SER A 11 -27.64 17.00 -1.71
CA SER A 11 -26.61 18.04 -1.73
C SER A 11 -25.95 18.05 -0.35
N PRO A 12 -24.63 17.77 -0.24
CA PRO A 12 -23.94 17.67 1.05
C PRO A 12 -23.95 18.99 1.83
N LEU A 13 -24.30 20.09 1.15
CA LEU A 13 -24.49 21.41 1.69
C LEU A 13 -25.98 21.68 1.95
N ARG A 14 -26.61 20.93 2.86
CA ARG A 14 -27.86 21.41 3.46
C ARG A 14 -27.50 22.57 4.37
N ILE A 15 -27.63 23.78 3.84
CA ILE A 15 -27.64 25.01 4.65
C ILE A 15 -28.91 24.88 5.53
N PRO A 16 -28.79 24.87 6.86
CA PRO A 16 -29.97 24.85 7.71
C PRO A 16 -30.79 26.11 7.42
N ASP A 17 -32.07 25.93 7.11
CA ASP A 17 -33.00 27.02 6.85
C ASP A 17 -33.24 27.82 8.14
N SER A 18 -32.34 28.76 8.41
CA SER A 18 -32.54 29.76 9.45
C SER A 18 -33.71 30.67 9.05
N PRO A 19 -34.57 31.12 9.98
CA PRO A 19 -35.71 31.99 9.65
C PRO A 19 -35.30 33.31 8.97
N LEU A 20 -34.03 33.70 9.09
CA LEU A 20 -33.43 34.86 8.42
C LEU A 20 -32.55 34.47 7.21
N SER A 21 -32.59 33.21 6.76
CA SER A 21 -31.76 32.75 5.63
C SER A 21 -32.04 33.57 4.37
N THR A 22 -33.28 34.02 4.21
CA THR A 22 -33.79 34.81 3.08
C THR A 22 -33.80 36.33 3.31
N SER A 23 -33.38 36.84 4.47
CA SER A 23 -33.44 38.28 4.75
C SER A 23 -32.29 39.03 4.07
N ASP A 24 -32.60 40.13 3.38
CA ASP A 24 -31.62 40.96 2.66
C ASP A 24 -30.66 41.75 3.58
N VAL A 25 -31.06 41.99 4.84
CA VAL A 25 -30.26 42.74 5.81
C VAL A 25 -29.92 41.84 7.00
N LEU A 26 -28.61 41.67 7.26
CA LEU A 26 -28.09 40.83 8.35
C LEU A 26 -27.28 41.67 9.33
N SER A 27 -27.42 41.38 10.63
CA SER A 27 -26.50 41.92 11.63
C SER A 27 -25.09 41.35 11.45
N ARG A 28 -24.08 42.09 11.88
CA ARG A 28 -22.68 41.62 11.83
C ARG A 28 -22.49 40.31 12.58
N GLU A 29 -23.13 40.17 13.74
CA GLU A 29 -23.08 38.96 14.56
C GLU A 29 -23.66 37.76 13.81
N GLU A 30 -24.83 37.93 13.19
CA GLU A 30 -25.49 36.87 12.42
C GLU A 30 -24.65 36.43 11.22
N LEU A 31 -24.03 37.38 10.51
CA LEU A 31 -23.13 37.07 9.40
C LEU A 31 -21.93 36.23 9.86
N LEU A 32 -21.30 36.60 10.97
CA LEU A 32 -20.17 35.85 11.54
C LEU A 32 -20.58 34.44 11.96
N ARG A 33 -21.75 34.30 12.61
CA ARG A 33 -22.31 33.00 12.99
C ARG A 33 -22.50 32.10 11.76
N ARG A 34 -23.13 32.60 10.70
CA ARG A 34 -23.33 31.86 9.45
C ARG A 34 -22.03 31.45 8.77
N ARG A 35 -21.04 32.36 8.72
CA ARG A 35 -19.73 32.05 8.12
C ARG A 35 -19.01 30.95 8.92
N SER A 36 -19.05 31.03 10.25
CA SER A 36 -18.47 30.02 11.14
C SER A 36 -19.13 28.65 10.93
N GLU A 37 -20.46 28.60 10.87
CA GLU A 37 -21.20 27.36 10.64
C GLU A 37 -20.92 26.76 9.26
N ARG A 38 -20.91 27.57 8.20
CA ARG A 38 -20.53 27.11 6.85
C ARG A 38 -19.12 26.56 6.82
N LEU A 39 -18.16 27.24 7.46
CA LEU A 39 -16.78 26.75 7.53
C LEU A 39 -16.70 25.40 8.27
N ARG A 40 -17.46 25.23 9.35
CA ARG A 40 -17.57 23.95 10.07
C ARG A 40 -18.17 22.86 9.19
N GLN A 41 -19.21 23.16 8.42
CA GLN A 41 -19.83 22.21 7.48
C GLN A 41 -18.86 21.81 6.37
N VAL A 42 -18.19 22.77 5.73
CA VAL A 42 -17.17 22.53 4.71
C VAL A 42 -16.04 21.66 5.28
N THR A 43 -15.54 21.99 6.47
CA THR A 43 -14.50 21.20 7.14
C THR A 43 -14.94 19.75 7.38
N LYS A 44 -16.19 19.53 7.81
CA LYS A 44 -16.75 18.18 8.01
C LYS A 44 -16.81 17.40 6.69
N LEU A 45 -17.26 18.03 5.62
CA LEU A 45 -17.35 17.40 4.30
C LEU A 45 -15.98 17.04 3.74
N TYR A 46 -15.01 17.95 3.81
CA TYR A 46 -13.64 17.66 3.35
C TYR A 46 -13.02 16.49 4.12
N LYS A 47 -13.26 16.39 5.43
CA LYS A 47 -12.83 15.23 6.22
C LYS A 47 -13.51 13.94 5.76
N ALA A 48 -14.82 13.97 5.49
CA ALA A 48 -15.54 12.81 4.99
C ALA A 48 -15.01 12.36 3.61
N PHE A 49 -14.82 13.30 2.68
CA PHE A 49 -14.23 13.02 1.37
C PHE A 49 -12.81 12.46 1.46
N TYR A 50 -11.98 13.02 2.34
CA TYR A 50 -10.64 12.51 2.59
C TYR A 50 -10.67 11.04 3.04
N TRP A 51 -11.53 10.71 4.01
CA TRP A 51 -11.62 9.34 4.52
C TRP A 51 -12.14 8.36 3.47
N ALA A 52 -13.18 8.72 2.71
CA ALA A 52 -13.69 7.90 1.61
C ALA A 52 -12.61 7.65 0.55
N LEU A 53 -11.90 8.69 0.13
CA LEU A 53 -10.79 8.58 -0.83
C LEU A 53 -9.67 7.67 -0.30
N MET A 54 -9.29 7.83 0.96
CA MET A 54 -8.22 7.03 1.58
C MET A 54 -8.62 5.56 1.72
N GLU A 55 -9.89 5.27 1.97
CA GLU A 55 -10.42 3.90 2.01
C GLU A 55 -10.33 3.24 0.64
N GLU A 56 -10.78 3.92 -0.42
CA GLU A 56 -10.66 3.43 -1.80
C GLU A 56 -9.18 3.24 -2.22
N LEU A 57 -8.31 4.18 -1.88
CA LEU A 57 -6.89 4.11 -2.20
C LEU A 57 -6.24 2.90 -1.54
N ARG A 58 -6.54 2.65 -0.26
CA ARG A 58 -6.02 1.50 0.48
C ARG A 58 -6.52 0.18 -0.08
N ALA A 59 -7.80 0.10 -0.47
CA ALA A 59 -8.36 -1.09 -1.11
C ALA A 59 -7.63 -1.39 -2.43
N LYS A 60 -7.50 -0.40 -3.32
CA LYS A 60 -6.78 -0.56 -4.59
C LYS A 60 -5.30 -0.87 -4.40
N TYR A 61 -4.66 -0.28 -3.40
CA TYR A 61 -3.27 -0.57 -3.07
C TYR A 61 -3.11 -2.02 -2.58
N LYS A 62 -4.03 -2.51 -1.75
CA LYS A 62 -4.03 -3.91 -1.32
C LYS A 62 -4.20 -4.86 -2.51
N ASP A 63 -5.15 -4.56 -3.41
CA ASP A 63 -5.35 -5.36 -4.62
C ASP A 63 -4.15 -5.33 -5.55
N TYR A 64 -3.53 -4.16 -5.73
CA TYR A 64 -2.28 -4.01 -6.47
C TYR A 64 -1.17 -4.83 -5.84
N TYR A 65 -0.98 -4.70 -4.53
CA TYR A 65 0.06 -5.43 -3.81
C TYR A 65 -0.16 -6.95 -3.85
N TRP A 66 -1.42 -7.39 -3.81
CA TRP A 66 -1.78 -8.80 -3.95
C TRP A 66 -1.49 -9.32 -5.36
N ARG A 67 -1.77 -8.54 -6.41
CA ARG A 67 -1.59 -8.95 -7.81
C ARG A 67 -0.16 -8.83 -8.32
N TYR A 68 0.59 -7.85 -7.84
CA TYR A 68 1.90 -7.47 -8.39
C TYR A 68 3.05 -7.57 -7.36
N GLY A 69 2.75 -7.94 -6.11
CA GLY A 69 3.76 -8.10 -5.06
C GLY A 69 4.58 -6.84 -4.77
N LYS A 70 5.76 -7.03 -4.15
CA LYS A 70 6.79 -5.98 -4.04
C LYS A 70 7.60 -5.95 -5.34
N SER A 71 7.31 -4.94 -6.16
CA SER A 71 8.02 -4.55 -7.40
C SER A 71 7.65 -5.37 -8.65
N PRO A 72 7.05 -4.73 -9.68
CA PRO A 72 6.71 -5.36 -10.94
C PRO A 72 7.95 -5.49 -11.85
N TYR A 73 9.05 -6.03 -11.34
CA TYR A 73 10.21 -6.37 -12.17
C TYR A 73 10.00 -7.79 -12.69
N TYR A 74 9.10 -7.93 -13.65
CA TYR A 74 8.90 -9.17 -14.39
C TYR A 74 10.11 -9.41 -15.30
N ASN A 75 10.97 -10.35 -14.94
CA ASN A 75 11.78 -11.06 -15.93
C ASN A 75 10.92 -12.27 -16.33
N GLY A 76 10.22 -12.18 -17.46
CA GLY A 76 9.21 -13.15 -17.91
C GLY A 76 9.78 -14.49 -18.38
N GLU A 77 10.57 -15.16 -17.55
CA GLU A 77 11.19 -16.46 -17.85
C GLU A 77 11.06 -17.48 -16.69
N GLU A 78 10.44 -17.14 -15.56
CA GLU A 78 10.45 -17.98 -14.34
C GLU A 78 9.07 -18.61 -14.00
N GLU A 79 8.02 -18.39 -14.80
CA GLU A 79 6.65 -18.86 -14.49
C GLU A 79 6.40 -20.37 -14.79
N GLU A 80 7.35 -21.10 -15.39
CA GLU A 80 7.15 -22.54 -15.66
C GLU A 80 7.77 -23.48 -14.60
N GLU A 81 8.60 -22.97 -13.67
CA GLU A 81 9.25 -23.79 -12.64
C GLU A 81 8.55 -23.70 -11.26
N GLU A 82 7.77 -22.65 -10.98
CA GLU A 82 7.14 -22.44 -9.66
C GLU A 82 5.82 -23.23 -9.45
N GLU A 83 5.09 -23.60 -10.53
CA GLU A 83 3.84 -24.38 -10.40
C GLU A 83 4.08 -25.84 -9.96
N GLU A 84 5.24 -26.44 -10.24
CA GLU A 84 5.57 -27.81 -9.80
C GLU A 84 6.04 -27.86 -8.32
N GLU A 85 6.60 -26.78 -7.77
CA GLU A 85 7.10 -26.74 -6.39
C GLU A 85 6.00 -26.46 -5.34
N GLU A 86 4.88 -25.83 -5.73
CA GLU A 86 3.75 -25.58 -4.81
C GLU A 86 2.95 -26.86 -4.48
N GLU A 87 2.82 -27.81 -5.42
CA GLU A 87 2.06 -29.05 -5.19
C GLU A 87 2.76 -30.05 -4.22
N GLU A 88 4.10 -30.01 -4.12
CA GLU A 88 4.86 -30.85 -3.18
C GLU A 88 4.88 -30.30 -1.74
N GLN A 89 4.71 -28.98 -1.56
CA GLN A 89 4.78 -28.33 -0.24
C GLN A 89 3.46 -28.42 0.55
N GLU A 90 2.31 -28.55 -0.11
CA GLU A 90 1.02 -28.71 0.57
C GLU A 90 0.87 -30.08 1.27
N GLN A 91 1.59 -31.11 0.81
CA GLN A 91 1.50 -32.45 1.41
C GLN A 91 2.33 -32.61 2.69
N GLN A 92 3.39 -31.81 2.90
CA GLN A 92 4.27 -31.93 4.06
C GLN A 92 3.82 -31.11 5.28
N GLN A 93 2.92 -30.14 5.12
CA GLN A 93 2.46 -29.27 6.22
C GLN A 93 1.35 -29.88 7.09
N GLN A 94 0.68 -30.95 6.65
CA GLN A 94 -0.42 -31.56 7.42
C GLN A 94 0.03 -32.46 8.58
N GLU A 95 1.28 -32.95 8.61
CA GLU A 95 1.74 -33.89 9.63
C GLU A 95 2.44 -33.25 10.85
N ARG A 96 2.80 -31.95 10.81
CA ARG A 96 3.56 -31.30 11.90
C ARG A 96 2.71 -30.60 12.98
N ASN A 97 1.41 -30.45 12.79
CA ASN A 97 0.54 -29.67 13.68
C ASN A 97 0.05 -30.39 14.95
N ARG A 98 0.80 -31.38 15.46
CA ARG A 98 0.39 -32.16 16.63
C ARG A 98 1.41 -32.26 17.76
N SER A 99 2.29 -31.29 17.92
CA SER A 99 3.05 -31.14 19.17
C SER A 99 3.62 -29.73 19.38
N GLY A 100 3.19 -29.09 20.47
CA GLY A 100 4.03 -28.19 21.27
C GLY A 100 3.97 -26.71 20.91
N GLY A 101 3.30 -25.93 21.76
CA GLY A 101 3.31 -24.48 21.70
C GLY A 101 4.57 -23.83 22.27
N GLY A 102 4.79 -22.57 21.91
CA GLY A 102 5.84 -21.73 22.49
C GLY A 102 6.08 -20.45 21.68
N ASN A 103 5.61 -19.33 22.23
CA ASN A 103 6.02 -17.93 22.04
C ASN A 103 6.83 -17.50 20.80
N GLY A 104 6.20 -16.62 20.03
CA GLY A 104 6.69 -15.35 19.48
C GLY A 104 8.19 -15.05 19.37
N ASN A 105 8.54 -14.69 18.13
CA ASN A 105 9.63 -13.85 17.62
C ASN A 105 10.74 -14.57 16.85
N GLU A 106 11.10 -13.90 15.75
CA GLU A 106 12.17 -14.17 14.79
C GLU A 106 11.77 -15.15 13.68
N GLU A 107 11.17 -14.54 12.63
CA GLU A 107 11.18 -15.06 11.26
C GLU A 107 12.60 -15.55 10.95
N ASP A 108 12.78 -16.87 10.93
CA ASP A 108 13.95 -17.52 10.32
C ASP A 108 13.81 -17.34 8.81
N VAL A 109 13.96 -16.09 8.36
CA VAL A 109 14.27 -15.78 6.97
C VAL A 109 15.65 -16.38 6.80
N GLU A 110 15.70 -17.60 6.27
CA GLU A 110 16.94 -18.25 5.83
C GLU A 110 17.88 -17.17 5.33
N GLU A 111 18.96 -16.95 6.08
CA GLU A 111 19.89 -15.88 5.79
C GLU A 111 20.61 -16.24 4.50
N MET A 112 19.98 -15.94 3.36
CA MET A 112 20.49 -16.22 2.03
C MET A 112 21.87 -15.61 1.94
N ARG A 113 22.89 -16.46 1.96
CA ARG A 113 24.28 -16.03 1.89
C ARG A 113 24.62 -15.69 0.45
N CYS A 114 25.61 -14.81 0.29
CA CYS A 114 26.16 -14.55 -1.02
C CYS A 114 26.68 -15.84 -1.66
N GLU A 115 26.33 -16.07 -2.92
CA GLU A 115 26.70 -17.23 -3.72
C GLU A 115 28.21 -17.32 -4.02
N VAL A 116 28.94 -16.21 -3.92
CA VAL A 116 30.39 -16.19 -4.11
C VAL A 116 31.07 -17.06 -3.05
N THR A 117 31.80 -18.08 -3.50
CA THR A 117 32.50 -19.03 -2.65
C THR A 117 33.40 -18.33 -1.63
N GLY A 118 33.18 -18.59 -0.35
CA GLY A 118 33.94 -17.98 0.76
C GLY A 118 33.45 -16.60 1.20
N CYS A 119 32.42 -16.04 0.58
CA CYS A 119 31.76 -14.84 1.06
C CYS A 119 30.82 -15.17 2.23
N LYS A 120 30.96 -14.44 3.35
CA LYS A 120 30.11 -14.59 4.54
C LYS A 120 29.03 -13.50 4.63
N ALA A 121 28.95 -12.62 3.64
CA ALA A 121 27.98 -11.54 3.64
C ALA A 121 26.60 -12.07 3.25
N LYS A 122 25.57 -11.47 3.83
CA LYS A 122 24.17 -11.70 3.45
C LYS A 122 23.93 -11.20 2.02
N ALA A 123 23.21 -11.99 1.24
CA ALA A 123 22.75 -11.60 -0.08
C ALA A 123 21.73 -10.45 0.03
N MET A 124 21.68 -9.60 -0.99
CA MET A 124 20.70 -8.52 -1.07
C MET A 124 19.34 -9.08 -1.47
N ALA A 125 18.26 -8.38 -1.10
CA ALA A 125 16.91 -8.77 -1.52
C ALA A 125 16.83 -8.93 -3.05
N LEU A 126 16.15 -9.99 -3.50
CA LEU A 126 15.95 -10.32 -4.92
C LEU A 126 17.23 -10.70 -5.69
N THR A 127 18.32 -11.05 -4.99
CA THR A 127 19.60 -11.45 -5.63
C THR A 127 20.28 -12.51 -4.77
N ARG A 128 21.15 -13.34 -5.37
CA ARG A 128 22.01 -14.29 -4.61
C ARG A 128 23.35 -13.66 -4.19
N TYR A 129 23.55 -12.36 -4.42
CA TYR A 129 24.82 -11.67 -4.23
C TYR A 129 24.74 -10.59 -3.15
N CYS A 130 25.83 -10.36 -2.41
CA CYS A 130 25.92 -9.23 -1.50
C CYS A 130 26.27 -7.95 -2.26
N HIS A 131 26.19 -6.78 -1.60
CA HIS A 131 26.50 -5.49 -2.21
C HIS A 131 27.92 -5.41 -2.83
N ALA A 132 28.90 -6.14 -2.29
CA ALA A 132 30.25 -6.16 -2.84
C ALA A 132 30.39 -7.02 -4.11
N HIS A 133 29.55 -8.05 -4.25
CA HIS A 133 29.57 -9.01 -5.35
C HIS A 133 28.39 -8.88 -6.31
N ILE A 134 27.58 -7.85 -6.15
CA ILE A 134 26.36 -7.63 -6.94
C ILE A 134 26.64 -7.50 -8.44
N LEU A 135 27.86 -7.10 -8.82
CA LEU A 135 28.30 -7.03 -10.21
C LEU A 135 28.61 -8.41 -10.83
N SER A 136 28.61 -9.47 -10.04
CA SER A 136 28.73 -10.85 -10.51
C SER A 136 27.39 -11.44 -10.98
N ASP A 137 26.28 -10.78 -10.65
CA ASP A 137 24.93 -11.21 -11.03
C ASP A 137 24.64 -10.83 -12.50
N SER A 138 24.34 -11.84 -13.33
CA SER A 138 24.08 -11.65 -14.76
C SER A 138 22.74 -10.97 -15.04
N LYS A 139 21.77 -11.03 -14.10
CA LYS A 139 20.43 -10.43 -14.24
C LYS A 139 20.41 -8.98 -13.75
N GLN A 140 21.52 -8.47 -13.21
CA GLN A 140 21.58 -7.21 -12.50
C GLN A 140 21.89 -6.02 -13.43
N ASN A 141 21.00 -5.02 -13.45
CA ASN A 141 21.11 -3.83 -14.32
C ASN A 141 21.20 -2.47 -13.59
N LEU A 142 21.13 -2.45 -12.25
CA LEU A 142 21.07 -1.22 -11.43
C LEU A 142 22.43 -0.75 -10.90
N TYR A 143 23.35 -1.68 -10.60
CA TYR A 143 24.64 -1.35 -10.01
C TYR A 143 25.69 -1.25 -11.11
N LYS A 144 26.59 -0.28 -10.96
CA LYS A 144 27.73 -0.09 -11.85
C LYS A 144 29.01 -0.05 -11.04
N GLY A 145 30.02 -0.78 -11.48
CA GLY A 145 31.35 -0.69 -10.89
C GLY A 145 31.87 0.74 -10.92
N CYS A 146 32.44 1.19 -9.80
CA CYS A 146 33.10 2.49 -9.75
C CYS A 146 34.33 2.45 -10.65
N THR A 147 34.33 3.24 -11.72
CA THR A 147 35.50 3.41 -12.61
C THR A 147 36.49 4.45 -12.08
N TYR A 148 36.15 5.12 -10.98
CA TYR A 148 37.02 6.10 -10.35
C TYR A 148 38.08 5.39 -9.50
N CYS A 149 39.28 5.24 -10.03
CA CYS A 149 40.43 4.83 -9.26
C CYS A 149 40.86 5.98 -8.35
N ILE A 150 40.65 5.81 -7.04
CA ILE A 150 41.32 6.65 -6.03
C ILE A 150 42.81 6.34 -6.15
N LYS A 151 43.55 7.18 -6.88
CA LYS A 151 45.01 7.13 -6.91
C LYS A 151 45.50 7.27 -5.47
N ARG A 152 46.20 6.24 -4.99
CA ARG A 152 47.02 6.31 -3.79
C ARG A 152 48.40 6.85 -4.14
#